data_AF-A0A433NP53-F1
#
_entry.id   AF-A0A433NP53-F1
#
_cell.length_a   1.000
_cell.length_b   1.000
_cell.length_c   1.000
_cell.angle_alpha   90.00
_cell.angle_beta   90.00
_cell.angle_gamma   90.00
#
_symmetry.space_group_name_H-M   'P 1'
#
loop_
_entity.id
_entity.type
_entity.pdbx_description
1 polymer ?
#
loop_
_entity_poly.entity_id
_entity_poly.type
_entity_poly.pdbx_seq_one_letter_code
_entity_poly.pdbx_strand_id
1 'polypeptide(L)'
;MTSGIYAIAHIGNLKLYVGECNKLSQKWPPILSQLHHGTYPHSLLQQTWNTQGDKRYFTFHTKEEILGDPEIVGVEELLAEVAS
;
A
#
# COMPACT_ATOMS: atom_id res chain seq x y z
N MET A 1 -6.74 -21.45 2.63
CA MET A 1 -7.15 -20.97 1.30
C MET A 1 -7.47 -19.50 1.43
N THR A 2 -6.46 -18.65 1.28
CA THR A 2 -6.57 -17.21 1.50
C THR A 2 -7.05 -16.57 0.19
N SER A 3 -8.36 -16.34 0.06
CA SER A 3 -8.92 -15.51 -1.02
C SER A 3 -8.25 -14.14 -0.92
N GLY A 4 -7.46 -13.66 -1.88
CA GLY A 4 -7.55 -13.82 -3.33
C GLY A 4 -7.54 -12.45 -4.02
N ILE A 5 -7.73 -11.36 -3.25
CA ILE A 5 -7.69 -9.98 -3.74
C ILE A 5 -7.00 -9.09 -2.70
N TYR A 6 -5.94 -8.45 -3.15
CA TYR A 6 -5.17 -7.46 -2.42
C TYR A 6 -5.47 -6.09 -2.99
N ALA A 7 -5.53 -5.10 -2.11
CA ALA A 7 -5.74 -3.73 -2.55
C ALA A 7 -4.42 -2.95 -2.40
N ILE A 8 -4.12 -2.16 -3.42
CA ILE A 8 -2.96 -1.29 -3.47
C ILE A 8 -3.46 0.14 -3.45
N ALA A 9 -2.93 0.93 -2.53
CA ALA A 9 -3.21 2.36 -2.52
C ALA A 9 -2.17 3.11 -3.37
N HIS A 10 -2.63 3.81 -4.39
CA HIS A 10 -1.79 4.62 -5.28
C HIS A 10 -1.77 6.07 -4.83
N ILE A 11 -0.57 6.64 -4.77
CA ILE A 11 -0.34 8.06 -4.49
C ILE A 11 0.57 8.59 -5.60
N GLY A 12 -0.06 9.19 -6.60
CA GLY A 12 0.62 9.55 -7.85
C GLY A 12 1.12 8.31 -8.58
N ASN A 13 2.39 8.32 -8.99
CA ASN A 13 3.04 7.21 -9.71
C ASN A 13 3.58 6.11 -8.79
N LEU A 14 3.52 6.29 -7.46
CA LEU A 14 4.06 5.31 -6.51
C LEU A 14 2.93 4.50 -5.87
N LYS A 15 3.16 3.19 -5.74
CA LYS A 15 2.28 2.27 -5.01
C LYS A 15 2.69 2.26 -3.54
N LEU A 16 1.78 2.69 -2.68
CA LEU A 16 2.08 2.99 -1.28
C LEU A 16 2.20 1.77 -0.40
N TYR A 17 1.23 0.88 -0.53
CA TYR A 17 0.98 -0.18 0.41
C TYR A 17 0.13 -1.23 -0.26
N VAL A 18 0.45 -2.48 0.03
CA VAL A 18 -0.28 -3.65 -0.43
C VAL A 18 -0.72 -4.48 0.77
N GLY A 19 -1.98 -4.89 0.78
CA GLY A 19 -2.50 -5.76 1.83
C GLY A 19 -3.79 -6.42 1.41
N GLU A 20 -4.20 -7.46 2.14
CA GLU A 20 -5.52 -8.06 1.93
C GLU A 20 -6.59 -6.98 2.05
N CYS A 21 -7.55 -6.95 1.13
CA CYS A 21 -8.57 -5.90 1.09
C CYS A 21 -9.29 -5.69 2.45
N ASN A 22 -9.54 -6.77 3.19
CA ASN A 22 -10.18 -6.72 4.51
C ASN A 22 -9.30 -6.11 5.62
N LYS A 23 -7.98 -6.30 5.55
CA LYS A 23 -7.02 -5.74 6.51
C LYS A 23 -6.53 -4.36 6.07
N LEU A 24 -6.58 -4.07 4.78
CA LEU A 24 -6.19 -2.79 4.21
C LEU A 24 -7.05 -1.67 4.77
N SER A 25 -8.37 -1.85 4.84
CA SER A 25 -9.29 -0.86 5.43
C SER A 25 -8.97 -0.54 6.90
N GLN A 26 -8.28 -1.42 7.62
CA GLN A 26 -7.86 -1.23 9.00
C GLN A 26 -6.45 -0.63 9.12
N LYS A 27 -5.50 -1.08 8.29
CA LYS A 27 -4.11 -0.59 8.27
C LYS A 27 -3.95 0.75 7.55
N TRP A 28 -4.81 1.04 6.58
CA TRP A 28 -4.73 2.24 5.76
C TRP A 28 -5.04 3.55 6.49
N PRO A 29 -6.12 3.67 7.29
CA PRO A 29 -6.42 4.89 8.04
C PRO A 29 -5.27 5.41 8.92
N PRO A 30 -4.55 4.59 9.71
CA PRO A 30 -3.43 5.08 10.51
C PRO A 30 -2.24 5.51 9.65
N ILE A 31 -1.92 4.79 8.57
CA ILE A 31 -0.88 5.21 7.59
C ILE A 31 -1.24 6.56 6.98
N LEU A 32 -2.51 6.72 6.62
CA LEU A 32 -3.04 7.92 6.00
C LEU A 32 -2.98 9.12 6.94
N SER A 33 -3.25 8.89 8.24
CA SER A 33 -3.06 9.89 9.29
C SER A 33 -1.59 10.31 9.40
N GLN A 34 -0.64 9.35 9.40
CA GLN A 34 0.79 9.67 9.45
C GLN A 34 1.23 10.49 8.23
N LEU A 35 0.78 10.11 7.04
CA LEU A 35 1.05 10.87 5.81
C LEU A 35 0.47 12.28 5.86
N HIS A 36 -0.74 12.44 6.38
CA HIS A 36 -1.35 13.76 6.50
C HIS A 36 -0.60 14.66 7.50
N HIS A 37 -0.03 14.08 8.55
CA HIS A 37 0.76 14.80 9.54
C HIS A 37 2.23 14.98 9.17
N GLY A 38 2.70 14.42 8.05
CA GLY A 38 4.11 14.50 7.68
C GLY A 38 5.02 13.55 8.45
N THR A 39 4.46 12.61 9.21
CA THR A 39 5.19 11.75 10.15
C THR A 39 5.47 10.35 9.62
N TYR A 40 5.13 10.08 8.35
CA TYR A 40 5.39 8.78 7.75
C TYR A 40 6.91 8.59 7.54
N PRO A 41 7.50 7.46 7.97
CA PRO A 41 8.95 7.28 8.00
C PRO A 41 9.61 7.27 6.61
N HIS A 42 8.84 7.04 5.54
CA HIS A 42 9.37 6.98 4.17
C HIS A 42 9.32 8.36 3.48
N SER A 43 10.44 9.06 3.46
CA SER A 43 10.55 10.45 2.98
C SER A 43 10.12 10.67 1.52
N LEU A 44 10.51 9.80 0.59
CA LEU A 44 10.07 9.88 -0.83
C LEU A 44 8.55 9.82 -0.98
N LEU A 45 7.94 9.01 -0.13
CA LEU A 45 6.54 8.65 -0.17
C LEU A 45 5.71 9.74 0.52
N GLN A 46 6.23 10.29 1.61
CA GLN A 46 5.75 11.52 2.23
C GLN A 46 5.81 12.71 1.26
N GLN A 47 6.89 12.88 0.49
CA GLN A 47 6.98 13.94 -0.52
C GLN A 47 5.96 13.77 -1.65
N THR A 48 5.79 12.54 -2.13
CA THR A 48 4.81 12.23 -3.17
C THR A 48 3.39 12.47 -2.67
N TRP A 49 3.11 12.11 -1.42
CA TRP A 49 1.86 12.44 -0.74
C TRP A 49 1.64 13.94 -0.60
N ASN A 50 2.65 14.71 -0.18
CA ASN A 50 2.54 16.16 -0.08
C ASN A 50 2.24 16.81 -1.45
N THR A 51 2.64 16.16 -2.55
CA THR A 51 2.47 16.68 -3.92
C THR A 51 1.16 16.22 -4.58
N GLN A 52 0.74 14.98 -4.36
CA GLN A 52 -0.36 14.33 -5.09
C GLN A 52 -1.30 13.51 -4.21
N GLY A 53 -1.14 13.56 -2.89
CA GLY A 53 -1.83 12.71 -1.92
C GLY A 53 -3.34 12.89 -1.86
N ASP A 54 -3.91 13.89 -2.51
CA ASP A 54 -5.36 14.05 -2.65
C ASP A 54 -5.93 13.14 -3.77
N LYS A 55 -5.09 12.71 -4.72
CA LYS A 55 -5.46 11.85 -5.86
C LYS A 55 -5.36 10.36 -5.53
N ARG A 56 -5.93 9.96 -4.40
CA ARG A 56 -5.83 8.57 -3.91
C ARG A 56 -6.72 7.68 -4.77
N TYR A 57 -6.13 6.65 -5.35
CA TYR A 57 -6.87 5.60 -6.03
C TYR A 57 -6.49 4.25 -5.44
N PHE A 58 -7.50 3.41 -5.20
CA PHE A 58 -7.26 2.02 -4.84
C PHE A 58 -7.41 1.16 -6.09
N THR A 59 -6.44 0.30 -6.31
CA THR A 59 -6.48 -0.75 -7.33
C THR A 59 -6.51 -2.10 -6.62
N PHE A 60 -7.17 -3.06 -7.24
CA PHE A 60 -7.33 -4.40 -6.69
C PHE A 60 -6.57 -5.36 -7.58
N HIS A 61 -5.64 -6.09 -6.99
CA HIS A 61 -4.73 -6.98 -7.68
C HIS A 61 -4.69 -8.33 -6.97
N THR A 62 -4.42 -9.38 -7.72
CA THR A 62 -4.11 -10.68 -7.17
C THR A 62 -2.68 -10.72 -6.65
N LYS A 63 -2.37 -11.70 -5.78
CA LYS A 63 -1.02 -11.87 -5.22
C LYS A 63 0.05 -12.01 -6.30
N GLU A 64 -0.27 -12.74 -7.36
CA GLU A 64 0.64 -13.04 -8.47
C GLU A 64 0.99 -11.77 -9.25
N GLU A 65 0.01 -10.89 -9.47
CA GLU A 65 0.23 -9.58 -10.10
C GLU A 65 1.10 -8.66 -9.26
N ILE A 66 0.94 -8.70 -7.93
CA ILE A 66 1.75 -7.92 -6.99
C ILE A 66 3.20 -8.39 -6.95
N LEU A 67 3.43 -9.70 -6.91
CA LEU A 67 4.78 -10.26 -6.84
C LEU A 67 5.60 -10.00 -8.11
N GLY A 68 4.94 -9.73 -9.24
CA GLY A 68 5.59 -9.38 -10.50
C GLY A 68 5.90 -7.89 -10.66
N ASP A 69 5.52 -7.04 -9.70
CA ASP A 69 5.51 -5.59 -9.88
C ASP A 69 6.48 -4.89 -8.90
N PRO A 70 7.65 -4.42 -9.38
CA PRO A 70 8.71 -3.87 -8.53
C PRO A 70 8.37 -2.47 -7.97
N GLU A 71 7.29 -1.85 -8.43
CA GLU A 71 6.88 -0.51 -7.98
C GLU A 71 6.11 -0.56 -6.65
N ILE A 72 5.80 -1.78 -6.15
CA ILE A 72 5.05 -2.00 -4.91
C ILE A 72 5.97 -1.97 -3.70
N VAL A 73 5.83 -0.92 -2.89
CA VAL A 73 6.50 -0.82 -1.60
C VAL A 73 5.75 -1.67 -0.56
N GLY A 74 6.48 -2.51 0.19
CA GLY A 74 5.91 -3.34 1.26
C GLY A 74 5.45 -4.75 0.84
N VAL A 75 5.82 -5.22 -0.37
CA VAL A 75 5.55 -6.61 -0.81
C VAL A 75 6.16 -7.67 0.13
N GLU A 76 7.20 -7.30 0.88
CA GLU A 76 7.85 -8.17 1.87
C GLU A 76 6.93 -8.56 3.03
N GLU A 77 6.03 -7.67 3.48
CA GLU A 77 5.01 -8.00 4.51
C GLU A 77 4.04 -9.08 4.00
N LEU A 78 3.73 -9.05 2.71
CA LEU A 78 2.82 -10.00 2.06
C LEU A 78 3.46 -11.39 1.91
N LEU A 79 4.78 -11.45 1.73
CA LEU A 79 5.56 -12.68 1.75
C LEU A 79 5.71 -13.23 3.18
N ALA A 80 5.88 -12.36 4.18
CA ALA A 80 6.01 -12.76 5.58
C ALA A 80 4.70 -13.34 6.17
N GLU A 81 3.53 -12.82 5.80
CA GLU A 81 2.22 -13.35 6.24
C GLU A 81 1.94 -14.77 5.71
N VAL A 82 2.62 -15.24 4.66
CA VAL A 82 2.40 -16.58 4.07
C VAL A 82 3.34 -17.64 4.63
N ALA A 83 4.39 -17.23 5.33
CA ALA A 83 5.38 -18.13 5.93
C ALA A 83 5.07 -18.52 7.39
N SER A 84 3.97 -18.02 7.97
CA SER A 84 3.54 -18.30 9.35
C SER A 84 2.42 -19.33 9.44
#